data_AF-A0A9X3K8K5-F1
#
_entry.id   AF-A0A9X3K8K5-F1
#
_cell.length_a   1.000
_cell.length_b   1.000
_cell.length_c   1.000
_cell.angle_alpha   90.00
_cell.angle_beta   90.00
_cell.angle_gamma   90.00
#
_symmetry.space_group_name_H-M   'P 1'
#
loop_
_entity.id
_entity.type
_entity.pdbx_description
1 polymer ?
#
loop_
_entity_poly.entity_id
_entity_poly.type
_entity_poly.pdbx_seq_one_letter_code
_entity_poly.pdbx_strand_id
1 'polypeptide(L)'
;MKKLFRVLSFLLVFVLFLTSCKSAVNGTYEGKARGHNGDVVIDVSFENNKIKKVSLKESVETEDVGKLAIEKLIEKVNSGDFNLDEVTGATYSSKAFINALADAIKKSGLDYKKILKNNPTMNEKFETKEMNVDVVVVGSGGSGLIAAIKAKEAGANVVILEKLPIIGGNTLISGAEYAAPMNWLQEKENIKDSIDLFKKDVEKAGGDKKLIDVLANNALDGAKWLRDDVNVEWTDELMFFGGHSVKRSLIPKGQSGKELINKLHAKAEELGIEILTETNAYELITKDNVVIGVKAKIKTGELIVNAKSVVLTTGGFGANKKMLYDNDKEVDDKILSTNSAGSTGDGIKMAQAIGADVVDLDKIQLYPVCDVETGKLLYTGDTRLVGGAILVNKEGKRFVEELGTRREISMGIKSQTDNIAYQIWDEESMKKSNILPTHEVEYNNLIEGKKLCKVNSIDEMADFFGIDKENLKATINKFNEDSKNGKDTLFNLRRLGFKIEKAPFYCLKAVPAVHHTMGGLKINKDANVLDKNGKIIKGLYAAGETTGGIHGNNRLGSVSITDITVFGIIAGTNSAKTK
;
A
#
# COMPACT_ATOMS: atom_id res chain seq x y z
N MET A 1 0.39 -27.21 -98.94
CA MET A 1 1.50 -26.23 -98.87
C MET A 1 1.15 -25.17 -97.83
N LYS A 2 2.03 -25.03 -96.81
CA LYS A 2 2.16 -23.96 -95.77
C LYS A 2 0.98 -23.74 -94.80
N LYS A 3 1.02 -24.27 -93.57
CA LYS A 3 1.77 -23.82 -92.36
C LYS A 3 1.19 -22.53 -91.75
N LEU A 4 0.60 -22.63 -90.53
CA LEU A 4 1.02 -21.99 -89.26
C LEU A 4 -0.19 -21.77 -88.29
N PHE A 5 0.03 -22.00 -86.99
CA PHE A 5 -0.76 -21.58 -85.81
C PHE A 5 -2.06 -22.30 -85.42
N ARG A 6 -1.94 -23.33 -84.57
CA ARG A 6 -2.28 -23.26 -83.12
C ARG A 6 -1.97 -24.60 -82.45
N VAL A 7 -0.80 -24.68 -81.83
CA VAL A 7 -0.51 -25.66 -80.78
C VAL A 7 -0.63 -24.88 -79.47
N LEU A 8 -1.60 -25.21 -78.63
CA LEU A 8 -1.52 -24.90 -77.21
C LEU A 8 -1.85 -26.18 -76.45
N SER A 9 -0.81 -26.66 -75.76
CA SER A 9 -0.79 -27.86 -74.96
C SER A 9 -1.91 -27.90 -73.92
N PHE A 10 -2.61 -29.02 -73.89
CA PHE A 10 -3.12 -29.61 -72.66
C PHE A 10 -1.93 -29.93 -71.75
N LEU A 11 -1.71 -29.14 -70.71
CA LEU A 11 -0.88 -29.55 -69.56
C LEU A 11 -1.53 -29.06 -68.27
N LEU A 12 -2.06 -30.02 -67.53
CA LEU A 12 -2.20 -30.07 -66.07
C LEU A 12 -1.77 -28.79 -65.31
N VAL A 13 -2.75 -28.06 -64.76
CA VAL A 13 -2.53 -27.28 -63.54
C VAL A 13 -3.51 -27.79 -62.50
N PHE A 14 -3.04 -28.80 -61.77
CA PHE A 14 -3.54 -29.21 -60.47
C PHE A 14 -3.29 -28.01 -59.53
N VAL A 15 -4.26 -27.09 -59.39
CA VAL A 15 -4.21 -26.10 -58.31
C VAL A 15 -4.49 -26.87 -57.03
N LEU A 16 -3.41 -27.31 -56.39
CA LEU A 16 -3.41 -27.75 -55.00
C LEU A 16 -4.12 -26.68 -54.17
N PHE A 17 -5.29 -27.01 -53.64
CA PHE A 17 -5.74 -26.47 -52.36
C PHE A 17 -4.69 -26.87 -51.32
N LEU A 18 -3.63 -26.08 -51.19
CA LEU A 18 -2.82 -26.02 -49.98
C LEU A 18 -3.73 -25.40 -48.91
N THR A 19 -4.61 -26.22 -48.34
CA THR A 19 -5.06 -26.00 -46.97
C THR A 19 -3.81 -25.87 -46.13
N SER A 20 -3.51 -24.64 -45.70
CA SER A 20 -2.52 -24.37 -44.66
C SER A 20 -2.89 -25.25 -43.46
N CYS A 21 -2.28 -26.42 -43.36
CA CYS A 21 -2.11 -27.09 -42.08
C CYS A 21 -1.29 -26.11 -41.26
N LYS A 22 -1.94 -25.25 -40.46
CA LYS A 22 -1.26 -24.55 -39.38
C LYS A 22 -0.62 -25.65 -38.54
N SER A 23 0.71 -25.77 -38.63
CA SER A 23 1.49 -26.61 -37.76
C SER A 23 1.13 -26.27 -36.32
N ALA A 24 0.95 -27.29 -35.49
CA ALA A 24 0.60 -27.05 -34.11
C ALA A 24 1.69 -26.20 -33.44
N VAL A 25 1.27 -25.16 -32.73
CA VAL A 25 2.16 -24.24 -32.04
C VAL A 25 2.83 -24.99 -30.89
N ASN A 26 4.16 -24.99 -30.95
CA ASN A 26 5.05 -25.55 -29.96
C ASN A 26 6.15 -24.53 -29.64
N GLY A 27 6.74 -24.61 -28.44
CA GLY A 27 7.84 -23.75 -28.01
C GLY A 27 7.44 -22.69 -26.99
N THR A 28 8.42 -21.88 -26.56
CA THR A 28 8.25 -20.87 -25.51
C THR A 28 8.23 -19.47 -26.11
N TYR A 29 7.27 -18.66 -25.67
CA TYR A 29 7.10 -17.28 -26.13
C TYR A 29 7.09 -16.35 -24.92
N GLU A 30 7.85 -15.27 -25.03
CA GLU A 30 7.93 -14.25 -23.99
C GLU A 30 6.77 -13.24 -24.13
N GLY A 31 6.10 -12.99 -23.01
CA GLY A 31 5.07 -11.98 -22.86
C GLY A 31 5.51 -10.86 -21.94
N LYS A 32 5.18 -9.61 -22.27
CA LYS A 32 5.59 -8.44 -21.47
C LYS A 32 4.45 -7.42 -21.33
N ALA A 33 4.25 -6.89 -20.12
CA ALA A 33 3.34 -5.78 -19.87
C ALA A 33 3.72 -4.98 -18.61
N ARG A 34 3.32 -3.70 -18.56
CA ARG A 34 3.58 -2.79 -17.44
C ARG A 34 2.68 -3.11 -16.24
N GLY A 35 3.28 -3.32 -15.07
CA GLY A 35 2.65 -3.51 -13.75
C GLY A 35 2.70 -2.26 -12.86
N HIS A 36 2.59 -2.47 -11.54
CA HIS A 36 2.53 -1.40 -10.54
C HIS A 36 3.87 -0.69 -10.34
N ASN A 37 4.96 -1.46 -10.25
CA ASN A 37 6.31 -0.94 -10.02
C ASN A 37 7.14 -0.93 -11.30
N GLY A 38 6.82 -1.79 -12.27
CA GLY A 38 7.53 -1.84 -13.55
C GLY A 38 7.01 -2.95 -14.43
N ASP A 39 7.79 -3.36 -15.42
CA ASP A 39 7.34 -4.41 -16.34
C ASP A 39 7.32 -5.79 -15.68
N VAL A 40 6.32 -6.59 -16.05
CA VAL A 40 6.20 -8.01 -15.75
C VAL A 40 6.44 -8.77 -17.04
N VAL A 41 7.43 -9.67 -17.00
CA VAL A 41 7.85 -10.51 -18.13
C VAL A 41 7.65 -11.97 -17.76
N ILE A 42 6.95 -12.72 -18.59
CA ILE A 42 6.67 -14.14 -18.39
C ILE A 42 7.05 -14.96 -19.62
N ASP A 43 7.38 -16.23 -19.38
CA ASP A 43 7.56 -17.23 -20.42
C ASP A 43 6.34 -18.15 -20.47
N VAL A 44 5.78 -18.34 -21.67
CA VAL A 44 4.63 -19.22 -21.92
C VAL A 44 5.03 -20.29 -22.92
N SER A 45 5.10 -21.54 -22.45
CA SER A 45 5.38 -22.70 -23.28
C SER A 45 4.10 -23.32 -23.82
N PHE A 46 4.10 -23.65 -25.11
CA PHE A 46 3.02 -24.33 -25.79
C PHE A 46 3.45 -25.72 -26.24
N GLU A 47 2.52 -26.67 -26.15
CA GLU A 47 2.61 -27.99 -26.76
C GLU A 47 1.28 -28.29 -27.46
N ASN A 48 1.34 -28.57 -28.76
CA ASN A 48 0.18 -28.87 -29.59
C ASN A 48 -0.97 -27.83 -29.48
N ASN A 49 -0.64 -26.54 -29.60
CA ASN A 49 -1.55 -25.39 -29.44
C ASN A 49 -2.12 -25.17 -28.01
N LYS A 50 -1.67 -25.92 -27.01
CA LYS A 50 -2.11 -25.76 -25.61
C LYS A 50 -0.99 -25.18 -24.75
N ILE A 51 -1.35 -24.35 -23.78
CA ILE A 51 -0.41 -23.87 -22.77
C ILE A 51 0.01 -25.08 -21.93
N LYS A 52 1.32 -25.34 -21.88
CA LYS A 52 1.93 -26.41 -21.09
C LYS A 52 2.40 -25.89 -19.74
N LYS A 53 3.06 -24.74 -19.74
CA LYS A 53 3.61 -24.11 -18.55
C LYS A 53 3.80 -22.62 -18.77
N VAL A 54 3.47 -21.84 -17.75
CA VAL A 54 3.82 -20.44 -17.57
C VAL A 54 4.83 -20.31 -16.43
N SER A 55 5.80 -19.43 -16.59
CA SER A 55 6.75 -19.05 -15.52
C SER A 55 7.06 -17.56 -15.55
N LEU A 56 7.30 -16.99 -14.37
CA LEU A 56 7.78 -15.62 -14.24
C LEU A 56 9.24 -15.56 -14.67
N LYS A 57 9.58 -14.65 -15.58
CA LYS A 57 10.95 -14.42 -16.06
C LYS A 57 11.58 -13.23 -15.36
N GLU A 58 10.89 -12.10 -15.34
CA GLU A 58 11.35 -10.86 -14.73
C GLU A 58 10.16 -10.09 -14.17
N SER A 59 10.34 -9.48 -13.01
CA SER A 59 9.36 -8.58 -12.41
C SER A 59 10.03 -7.72 -11.36
N VAL A 60 9.68 -6.45 -11.32
CA VAL A 60 10.05 -5.51 -10.24
C VAL A 60 8.85 -5.17 -9.34
N GLU A 61 7.75 -5.93 -9.50
CA GLU A 61 6.60 -5.83 -8.63
C GLU A 61 6.97 -6.14 -7.17
N THR A 62 6.19 -5.61 -6.23
CA THR A 62 6.41 -5.86 -4.82
C THR A 62 6.32 -7.37 -4.56
N GLU A 63 7.39 -7.97 -4.04
CA GLU A 63 7.51 -9.43 -3.81
C GLU A 63 6.27 -10.01 -3.11
N ASP A 64 5.78 -9.34 -2.07
CA ASP A 64 4.74 -9.88 -1.20
C ASP A 64 3.32 -9.44 -1.58
N VAL A 65 3.16 -8.68 -2.66
CA VAL A 65 1.84 -8.26 -3.16
C VAL A 65 1.70 -8.60 -4.62
N GLY A 66 2.44 -7.88 -5.46
CA GLY A 66 2.34 -8.03 -6.90
C GLY A 66 2.92 -9.37 -7.38
N LYS A 67 4.08 -9.77 -6.87
CA LYS A 67 4.70 -11.04 -7.29
C LYS A 67 3.96 -12.25 -6.72
N LEU A 68 3.56 -12.25 -5.43
CA LEU A 68 2.68 -13.29 -4.89
C LEU A 68 1.37 -13.42 -5.67
N ALA A 69 0.75 -12.30 -6.07
CA ALA A 69 -0.44 -12.34 -6.92
C ALA A 69 -0.14 -12.94 -8.31
N ILE A 70 1.00 -12.60 -8.91
CA ILE A 70 1.45 -13.18 -10.17
C ILE A 70 1.70 -14.69 -10.04
N GLU A 71 2.36 -15.13 -8.96
CA GLU A 71 2.62 -16.54 -8.68
C GLU A 71 1.32 -17.33 -8.54
N LYS A 72 0.33 -16.81 -7.79
CA LYS A 72 -1.01 -17.42 -7.71
C LYS A 72 -1.70 -17.53 -9.07
N LEU A 73 -1.58 -16.51 -9.93
CA LEU A 73 -2.13 -16.56 -11.28
C LEU A 73 -1.38 -17.55 -12.18
N ILE A 74 -0.06 -17.69 -12.02
CA ILE A 74 0.75 -18.70 -12.71
C ILE A 74 0.31 -20.11 -12.30
N GLU A 75 0.13 -20.37 -11.00
CA GLU A 75 -0.37 -21.65 -10.49
C GLU A 75 -1.75 -21.97 -11.07
N LYS A 76 -2.65 -20.98 -11.13
CA LYS A 76 -3.98 -21.12 -11.72
C LYS A 76 -3.90 -21.54 -13.19
N VAL A 77 -3.13 -20.82 -14.00
CA VAL A 77 -2.93 -21.16 -15.42
C VAL A 77 -2.29 -22.53 -15.60
N ASN A 78 -1.28 -22.86 -14.79
CA ASN A 78 -0.59 -24.14 -14.86
C ASN A 78 -1.46 -25.33 -14.43
N SER A 79 -2.49 -25.10 -13.60
CA SER A 79 -3.50 -26.12 -13.28
C SER A 79 -4.57 -26.29 -14.37
N GLY A 80 -4.54 -25.46 -15.41
CA GLY A 80 -5.49 -25.48 -16.53
C GLY A 80 -6.74 -24.63 -16.29
N ASP A 81 -6.78 -23.83 -15.22
CA ASP A 81 -7.84 -22.86 -14.95
C ASP A 81 -7.45 -21.50 -15.57
N PHE A 82 -8.21 -21.08 -16.58
CA PHE A 82 -8.02 -19.80 -17.27
C PHE A 82 -9.03 -18.74 -16.81
N ASN A 83 -9.73 -18.94 -15.69
CA ASN A 83 -10.60 -17.91 -15.10
C ASN A 83 -9.76 -16.87 -14.36
N LEU A 84 -9.01 -16.09 -15.13
CA LEU A 84 -8.05 -15.13 -14.62
C LEU A 84 -8.77 -13.81 -14.33
N ASP A 85 -9.11 -13.62 -13.07
CA ASP A 85 -9.55 -12.34 -12.53
C ASP A 85 -8.39 -11.60 -11.88
N GLU A 86 -8.57 -10.29 -11.70
CA GLU A 86 -7.63 -9.47 -10.95
C GLU A 86 -7.61 -9.90 -9.48
N VAL A 87 -6.42 -10.12 -8.93
CA VAL A 87 -6.24 -10.39 -7.51
C VAL A 87 -6.47 -9.08 -6.76
N THR A 88 -7.49 -9.06 -5.90
CA THR A 88 -7.82 -7.85 -5.12
C THR A 88 -6.60 -7.42 -4.29
N GLY A 89 -6.20 -6.15 -4.40
CA GLY A 89 -4.99 -5.62 -3.76
C GLY A 89 -3.74 -5.64 -4.65
N ALA A 90 -3.76 -6.36 -5.77
CA ALA A 90 -2.66 -6.44 -6.74
C ALA A 90 -3.13 -6.19 -8.19
N THR A 91 -4.16 -5.35 -8.37
CA THR A 91 -4.82 -5.08 -9.67
C THR A 91 -3.85 -4.79 -10.81
N TYR A 92 -2.91 -3.85 -10.63
CA TYR A 92 -1.96 -3.48 -11.70
C TYR A 92 -1.04 -4.66 -12.05
N SER A 93 -0.54 -5.39 -11.06
CA SER A 93 0.30 -6.58 -11.25
C SER A 93 -0.46 -7.73 -11.92
N SER A 94 -1.72 -7.96 -11.51
CA SER A 94 -2.60 -8.96 -12.13
C SER A 94 -2.93 -8.61 -13.58
N LYS A 95 -3.27 -7.35 -13.86
CA LYS A 95 -3.47 -6.86 -15.24
C LYS A 95 -2.21 -7.03 -16.07
N ALA A 96 -1.04 -6.72 -15.50
CA ALA A 96 0.24 -6.92 -16.18
C ALA A 96 0.46 -8.40 -16.53
N PHE A 97 0.23 -9.33 -15.59
CA PHE A 97 0.31 -10.76 -15.89
C PHE A 97 -0.67 -11.19 -16.99
N ILE A 98 -1.95 -10.80 -16.89
CA ILE A 98 -2.98 -11.16 -17.88
C ILE A 98 -2.63 -10.60 -19.27
N ASN A 99 -2.13 -9.36 -19.32
CA ASN A 99 -1.71 -8.71 -20.56
C ASN A 99 -0.43 -9.32 -21.12
N ALA A 100 0.55 -9.68 -20.28
CA ALA A 100 1.76 -10.38 -20.68
C ALA A 100 1.43 -11.78 -21.22
N LEU A 101 0.50 -12.51 -20.59
CA LEU A 101 -0.01 -13.79 -21.09
C LEU A 101 -0.70 -13.62 -22.45
N ALA A 102 -1.54 -12.60 -22.60
CA ALA A 102 -2.17 -12.28 -23.88
C ALA A 102 -1.14 -11.92 -24.96
N ASP A 103 -0.08 -11.17 -24.62
CA ASP A 103 1.02 -10.81 -25.50
C ASP A 103 1.80 -12.05 -25.97
N ALA A 104 2.18 -12.95 -25.05
CA ALA A 104 2.85 -14.21 -25.38
C ALA A 104 2.00 -15.12 -26.30
N ILE A 105 0.69 -15.25 -26.01
CA ILE A 105 -0.22 -16.05 -26.84
C ILE A 105 -0.37 -15.44 -28.24
N LYS A 106 -0.45 -14.11 -28.36
CA LYS A 106 -0.49 -13.42 -29.67
C LYS A 106 0.80 -13.66 -30.45
N LYS A 107 1.95 -13.57 -29.80
CA LYS A 107 3.27 -13.84 -30.40
C LYS A 107 3.41 -15.29 -30.90
N SER A 108 2.70 -16.24 -30.31
CA SER A 108 2.67 -17.64 -30.77
C SER A 108 1.73 -17.89 -31.96
N GLY A 109 0.97 -16.87 -32.39
CA GLY A 109 0.03 -16.95 -33.52
C GLY A 109 -1.32 -17.57 -33.16
N LEU A 110 -1.59 -17.80 -31.86
CA LEU A 110 -2.86 -18.31 -31.34
C LEU A 110 -3.81 -17.16 -30.95
N ASP A 111 -5.11 -17.45 -30.93
CA ASP A 111 -6.12 -16.50 -30.46
C ASP A 111 -6.25 -16.57 -28.93
N TYR A 112 -5.67 -15.58 -28.26
CA TYR A 112 -5.71 -15.47 -26.80
C TYR A 112 -7.14 -15.41 -26.24
N LYS A 113 -8.11 -14.81 -26.96
CA LYS A 113 -9.50 -14.73 -26.49
C LYS A 113 -10.14 -16.11 -26.47
N LYS A 114 -9.78 -16.99 -27.39
CA LYS A 114 -10.32 -18.35 -27.46
C LYS A 114 -9.76 -19.24 -26.36
N ILE A 115 -8.47 -19.09 -26.05
CA ILE A 115 -7.80 -19.86 -24.99
C ILE A 115 -8.32 -19.44 -23.61
N LEU A 116 -8.39 -18.13 -23.33
CA LEU A 116 -8.80 -17.63 -22.02
C LEU A 116 -10.32 -17.74 -21.74
N LYS A 117 -11.15 -17.98 -22.76
CA LYS A 117 -12.62 -18.18 -22.59
C LYS A 117 -13.04 -19.64 -22.38
N ASN A 118 -12.17 -20.62 -22.66
CA ASN A 118 -12.50 -22.04 -22.51
C ASN A 118 -12.26 -22.49 -21.05
N ASN A 119 -13.16 -22.12 -20.15
CA ASN A 119 -13.16 -22.63 -18.77
C ASN A 119 -14.28 -23.66 -18.54
N PRO A 120 -14.01 -24.78 -17.87
CA PRO A 120 -15.09 -25.57 -17.28
C PRO A 120 -15.76 -24.76 -16.17
N THR A 121 -17.05 -24.48 -16.29
CA THR A 121 -17.86 -23.92 -15.21
C THR A 121 -17.96 -24.96 -14.08
N MET A 122 -17.25 -24.71 -12.99
CA MET A 122 -17.46 -25.43 -11.72
C MET A 122 -18.75 -24.91 -11.08
N ASN A 123 -19.81 -25.73 -11.10
CA ASN A 123 -21.00 -25.50 -10.28
C ASN A 123 -20.68 -25.89 -8.82
N GLU A 124 -19.96 -25.04 -8.10
CA GLU A 124 -19.77 -25.22 -6.65
C GLU A 124 -21.11 -24.93 -5.94
N LYS A 125 -21.57 -25.88 -5.12
CA LYS A 125 -22.82 -25.76 -4.34
C LYS A 125 -22.58 -24.81 -3.17
N PHE A 126 -23.51 -23.88 -2.94
CA PHE A 126 -23.48 -22.99 -1.76
C PHE A 126 -23.52 -23.83 -0.46
N GLU A 127 -22.58 -23.57 0.44
CA GLU A 127 -22.44 -24.25 1.71
C GLU A 127 -22.31 -23.25 2.86
N THR A 128 -22.98 -23.52 3.98
CA THR A 128 -22.78 -22.83 5.26
C THR A 128 -21.92 -23.72 6.15
N LYS A 129 -20.74 -23.22 6.52
CA LYS A 129 -19.81 -23.87 7.44
C LYS A 129 -19.86 -23.18 8.80
N GLU A 130 -19.61 -23.94 9.86
CA GLU A 130 -19.53 -23.40 11.22
C GLU A 130 -18.19 -23.77 11.86
N MET A 131 -17.65 -22.85 12.65
CA MET A 131 -16.48 -23.10 13.49
C MET A 131 -16.64 -22.45 14.86
N ASN A 132 -15.99 -23.03 15.88
CA ASN A 132 -16.02 -22.54 17.25
C ASN A 132 -14.59 -22.27 17.74
N VAL A 133 -14.36 -21.05 18.23
CA VAL A 133 -13.07 -20.62 18.77
C VAL A 133 -13.28 -19.81 20.06
N ASP A 134 -12.22 -19.48 20.79
CA ASP A 134 -12.33 -18.54 21.90
C ASP A 134 -12.29 -17.09 21.38
N VAL A 135 -11.38 -16.80 20.45
CA VAL A 135 -11.19 -15.48 19.86
C VAL A 135 -11.15 -15.58 18.34
N VAL A 136 -11.95 -14.75 17.67
CA VAL A 136 -11.81 -14.52 16.22
C VAL A 136 -11.23 -13.13 15.98
N VAL A 137 -10.15 -13.08 15.21
CA VAL A 137 -9.50 -11.83 14.79
C VAL A 137 -9.87 -11.55 13.34
N VAL A 138 -10.34 -10.33 13.05
CA VAL A 138 -10.77 -9.94 11.70
C VAL A 138 -9.76 -8.97 11.10
N GLY A 139 -9.03 -9.43 10.08
CA GLY A 139 -7.95 -8.73 9.38
C GLY A 139 -6.57 -9.25 9.78
N SER A 140 -5.73 -9.56 8.80
CA SER A 140 -4.38 -10.13 8.99
C SER A 140 -3.24 -9.11 8.83
N GLY A 141 -3.53 -7.82 9.05
CA GLY A 141 -2.49 -6.80 9.17
C GLY A 141 -1.65 -6.97 10.45
N GLY A 142 -0.70 -6.06 10.67
CA GLY A 142 0.19 -6.15 11.84
C GLY A 142 -0.55 -6.21 13.18
N SER A 143 -1.59 -5.39 13.41
CA SER A 143 -2.39 -5.47 14.64
C SER A 143 -3.12 -6.80 14.79
N GLY A 144 -3.57 -7.40 13.68
CA GLY A 144 -4.28 -8.68 13.68
C GLY A 144 -3.38 -9.85 14.05
N LEU A 145 -2.22 -9.96 13.42
CA LEU A 145 -1.23 -10.99 13.75
C LEU A 145 -0.76 -10.86 15.21
N ILE A 146 -0.48 -9.63 15.65
CA ILE A 146 -0.06 -9.35 17.04
C ILE A 146 -1.17 -9.73 18.03
N ALA A 147 -2.42 -9.33 17.77
CA ALA A 147 -3.54 -9.68 18.62
C ALA A 147 -3.78 -11.19 18.70
N ALA A 148 -3.67 -11.89 17.57
CA ALA A 148 -3.82 -13.34 17.53
C ALA A 148 -2.72 -14.06 18.32
N ILE A 149 -1.46 -13.66 18.13
CA ILE A 149 -0.32 -14.20 18.89
C ILE A 149 -0.54 -13.98 20.39
N LYS A 150 -0.90 -12.76 20.81
CA LYS A 150 -1.14 -12.47 22.24
C LYS A 150 -2.34 -13.18 22.83
N ALA A 151 -3.42 -13.35 22.07
CA ALA A 151 -4.55 -14.16 22.52
C ALA A 151 -4.16 -15.63 22.68
N LYS A 152 -3.39 -16.18 21.74
CA LYS A 152 -2.89 -17.56 21.79
C LYS A 152 -1.92 -17.80 22.94
N GLU A 153 -0.98 -16.88 23.17
CA GLU A 153 -0.07 -16.88 24.33
C GLU A 153 -0.83 -16.80 25.67
N ALA A 154 -1.99 -16.14 25.69
CA ALA A 154 -2.90 -16.10 26.83
C ALA A 154 -3.79 -17.36 26.97
N GLY A 155 -3.60 -18.36 26.11
CA GLY A 155 -4.26 -19.67 26.19
C GLY A 155 -5.54 -19.82 25.37
N ALA A 156 -5.90 -18.84 24.54
CA ALA A 156 -7.10 -18.91 23.70
C ALA A 156 -6.89 -19.78 22.45
N ASN A 157 -7.94 -20.46 21.98
CA ASN A 157 -8.03 -20.93 20.61
C ASN A 157 -8.41 -19.77 19.67
N VAL A 158 -7.64 -19.57 18.60
CA VAL A 158 -7.71 -18.35 17.77
C VAL A 158 -7.75 -18.69 16.29
N VAL A 159 -8.60 -17.98 15.53
CA VAL A 159 -8.57 -17.94 14.06
C VAL A 159 -8.49 -16.49 13.58
N ILE A 160 -7.76 -16.26 12.49
CA ILE A 160 -7.73 -14.97 11.77
C ILE A 160 -8.52 -15.09 10.47
N LEU A 161 -9.40 -14.13 10.20
CA LEU A 161 -10.11 -14.00 8.92
C LEU A 161 -9.51 -12.85 8.10
N GLU A 162 -9.06 -13.14 6.87
CA GLU A 162 -8.54 -12.16 5.92
C GLU A 162 -9.38 -12.19 4.64
N LYS A 163 -9.91 -11.04 4.24
CA LYS A 163 -10.76 -10.96 3.04
C LYS A 163 -9.97 -11.03 1.74
N LEU A 164 -8.71 -10.58 1.76
CA LEU A 164 -7.83 -10.63 0.61
C LEU A 164 -7.22 -12.04 0.46
N PRO A 165 -6.71 -12.38 -0.73
CA PRO A 165 -5.97 -13.62 -0.94
C PRO A 165 -4.56 -13.57 -0.35
N ILE A 166 -4.10 -12.44 0.18
CA ILE A 166 -2.77 -12.27 0.78
C ILE A 166 -2.92 -11.59 2.14
N ILE A 167 -2.01 -11.90 3.05
CA ILE A 167 -2.00 -11.32 4.40
C ILE A 167 -1.30 -9.95 4.45
N GLY A 168 -1.39 -9.27 5.59
CA GLY A 168 -0.51 -8.15 5.95
C GLY A 168 -1.05 -6.74 5.66
N GLY A 169 -2.03 -6.59 4.77
CA GLY A 169 -2.75 -5.31 4.56
C GLY A 169 -1.83 -4.10 4.32
N ASN A 170 -2.18 -2.94 4.90
CA ASN A 170 -1.34 -1.73 4.81
C ASN A 170 0.02 -1.88 5.51
N THR A 171 0.13 -2.74 6.52
CA THR A 171 1.40 -2.96 7.23
C THR A 171 2.45 -3.49 6.24
N LEU A 172 2.08 -4.44 5.38
CA LEU A 172 2.97 -5.07 4.40
C LEU A 172 3.60 -4.06 3.42
N ILE A 173 2.85 -3.05 3.00
CA ILE A 173 3.28 -2.05 2.00
C ILE A 173 3.85 -0.77 2.64
N SER A 174 4.10 -0.77 3.95
CA SER A 174 4.69 0.36 4.68
C SER A 174 6.20 0.23 4.83
N GLY A 175 6.89 1.30 5.27
CA GLY A 175 8.28 1.22 5.73
C GLY A 175 8.45 0.54 7.09
N ALA A 176 7.34 0.41 7.83
CA ALA A 176 7.24 -0.19 9.16
C ALA A 176 8.19 0.36 10.23
N GLU A 177 8.63 1.60 10.09
CA GLU A 177 9.40 2.27 11.14
C GLU A 177 8.58 2.41 12.42
N TYR A 178 9.22 2.19 13.57
CA TYR A 178 8.54 2.09 14.86
C TYR A 178 9.03 3.18 15.82
N ALA A 179 8.14 4.06 16.29
CA ALA A 179 8.50 5.04 17.30
C ALA A 179 8.56 4.41 18.70
N ALA A 180 9.76 4.35 19.30
CA ALA A 180 9.96 3.89 20.67
C ALA A 180 10.84 4.89 21.43
N PRO A 181 10.32 5.61 22.45
CA PRO A 181 11.15 6.45 23.29
C PRO A 181 12.06 5.59 24.19
N MET A 182 13.26 6.09 24.46
CA MET A 182 14.28 5.45 25.31
C MET A 182 14.69 4.05 24.79
N ASN A 183 14.71 3.87 23.47
CA ASN A 183 15.10 2.59 22.89
C ASN A 183 16.63 2.38 22.93
N TRP A 184 17.04 1.13 22.75
CA TRP A 184 18.45 0.71 22.87
C TRP A 184 19.40 1.40 21.89
N LEU A 185 18.91 1.92 20.75
CA LEU A 185 19.74 2.71 19.83
C LEU A 185 19.86 4.17 20.26
N GLN A 186 18.85 4.75 20.93
CA GLN A 186 18.96 6.09 21.51
C GLN A 186 20.01 6.12 22.62
N GLU A 187 20.09 5.07 23.43
CA GLU A 187 21.15 4.91 24.44
C GLU A 187 22.54 4.89 23.77
N LYS A 188 22.69 4.09 22.70
CA LYS A 188 23.94 4.00 21.91
C LYS A 188 24.34 5.33 21.26
N GLU A 189 23.37 6.08 20.74
CA GLU A 189 23.58 7.40 20.10
C GLU A 189 23.61 8.58 21.11
N ASN A 190 23.48 8.32 22.42
CA ASN A 190 23.35 9.35 23.48
C ASN A 190 22.20 10.37 23.25
N ILE A 191 21.11 9.92 22.64
CA ILE A 191 19.90 10.74 22.43
C ILE A 191 19.08 10.76 23.72
N LYS A 192 18.84 11.97 24.25
CA LYS A 192 17.96 12.18 25.41
C LYS A 192 16.50 12.22 24.96
N ASP A 193 15.73 11.24 25.39
CA ASP A 193 14.29 11.14 25.14
C ASP A 193 13.54 10.74 26.41
N SER A 194 12.22 10.83 26.40
CA SER A 194 11.39 10.37 27.51
C SER A 194 9.99 10.01 27.04
N ILE A 195 9.27 9.22 27.86
CA ILE A 195 7.85 8.96 27.66
C ILE A 195 7.07 10.27 27.56
N ASP A 196 7.30 11.23 28.45
CA ASP A 196 6.59 12.51 28.46
C ASP A 196 6.89 13.36 27.22
N LEU A 197 8.13 13.33 26.71
CA LEU A 197 8.48 14.02 25.48
C LEU A 197 7.75 13.39 24.28
N PHE A 198 7.72 12.05 24.21
CA PHE A 198 7.00 11.35 23.16
C PHE A 198 5.48 11.61 23.22
N LYS A 199 4.87 11.58 24.42
CA LYS A 199 3.47 11.97 24.63
C LYS A 199 3.21 13.37 24.12
N LYS A 200 4.03 14.34 24.52
CA LYS A 200 3.88 15.74 24.10
C LYS A 200 3.97 15.91 22.58
N ASP A 201 4.81 15.13 21.90
CA ASP A 201 4.89 15.14 20.44
C ASP A 201 3.59 14.60 19.79
N VAL A 202 3.04 13.50 20.30
CA VAL A 202 1.78 12.92 19.80
C VAL A 202 0.56 13.77 20.17
N GLU A 203 0.52 14.32 21.39
CA GLU A 203 -0.57 15.20 21.85
C GLU A 203 -0.71 16.48 21.02
N LYS A 204 0.40 17.02 20.49
CA LYS A 204 0.36 18.17 19.56
C LYS A 204 -0.44 17.86 18.29
N ALA A 205 -0.56 16.60 17.90
CA ALA A 205 -1.43 16.19 16.80
C ALA A 205 -2.91 16.15 17.17
N GLY A 206 -3.26 16.20 18.47
CA GLY A 206 -4.62 16.36 18.96
C GLY A 206 -5.36 15.05 19.31
N GLY A 207 -4.65 13.96 19.60
CA GLY A 207 -5.28 12.71 20.05
C GLY A 207 -5.74 12.72 21.51
N ASP A 208 -6.49 11.68 21.90
CA ASP A 208 -6.97 11.42 23.25
C ASP A 208 -5.79 11.10 24.19
N LYS A 209 -5.65 11.92 25.24
CA LYS A 209 -4.53 11.83 26.19
C LYS A 209 -4.44 10.47 26.89
N LYS A 210 -5.56 9.81 27.19
CA LYS A 210 -5.55 8.50 27.87
C LYS A 210 -5.04 7.41 26.94
N LEU A 211 -5.41 7.46 25.66
CA LEU A 211 -4.90 6.51 24.67
C LEU A 211 -3.43 6.78 24.33
N ILE A 212 -3.03 8.05 24.23
CA ILE A 212 -1.62 8.45 24.07
C ILE A 212 -0.79 8.03 25.29
N ASP A 213 -1.34 8.13 26.50
CA ASP A 213 -0.70 7.65 27.71
C ASP A 213 -0.39 6.15 27.62
N VAL A 214 -1.37 5.35 27.19
CA VAL A 214 -1.17 3.91 26.97
C VAL A 214 -0.12 3.65 25.91
N LEU A 215 -0.23 4.32 24.75
CA LEU A 215 0.70 4.18 23.63
C LEU A 215 2.14 4.45 24.07
N ALA A 216 2.41 5.59 24.68
CA ALA A 216 3.75 6.03 25.01
C ALA A 216 4.39 5.20 26.12
N ASN A 217 3.62 4.77 27.13
CA ASN A 217 4.13 3.92 28.21
C ASN A 217 4.47 2.50 27.75
N ASN A 218 3.84 1.99 26.70
CA ASN A 218 4.03 0.61 26.23
C ASN A 218 4.87 0.51 24.95
N ALA A 219 5.25 1.64 24.35
CA ALA A 219 5.98 1.67 23.08
C ALA A 219 7.34 0.94 23.15
N LEU A 220 8.12 1.16 24.21
CA LEU A 220 9.43 0.49 24.34
C LEU A 220 9.28 -1.02 24.54
N ASP A 221 8.31 -1.45 25.35
CA ASP A 221 8.08 -2.87 25.60
C ASP A 221 7.53 -3.58 24.37
N GLY A 222 6.67 -2.92 23.59
CA GLY A 222 6.22 -3.41 22.28
C GLY A 222 7.39 -3.59 21.31
N ALA A 223 8.31 -2.63 21.24
CA ALA A 223 9.51 -2.74 20.40
C ALA A 223 10.43 -3.88 20.84
N LYS A 224 10.63 -4.07 22.15
CA LYS A 224 11.41 -5.19 22.70
C LYS A 224 10.75 -6.53 22.38
N TRP A 225 9.44 -6.66 22.55
CA TRP A 225 8.72 -7.89 22.22
C TRP A 225 8.84 -8.24 20.73
N LEU A 226 8.72 -7.24 19.83
CA LEU A 226 8.95 -7.47 18.41
C LEU A 226 10.38 -7.97 18.13
N ARG A 227 11.39 -7.40 18.80
CA ARG A 227 12.79 -7.80 18.63
C ARG A 227 13.09 -9.18 19.23
N ASP A 228 12.68 -9.41 20.47
CA ASP A 228 13.16 -10.51 21.31
C ASP A 228 12.30 -11.78 21.18
N ASP A 229 10.99 -11.64 21.01
CA ASP A 229 10.05 -12.77 20.98
C ASP A 229 9.59 -13.11 19.55
N VAL A 230 9.43 -12.08 18.71
CA VAL A 230 8.99 -12.23 17.30
C VAL A 230 10.19 -12.28 16.35
N ASN A 231 11.40 -11.90 16.81
CA ASN A 231 12.63 -11.87 16.02
C ASN A 231 12.60 -10.91 14.82
N VAL A 232 11.91 -9.77 14.96
CA VAL A 232 11.99 -8.65 14.00
C VAL A 232 13.40 -8.08 14.03
N GLU A 233 14.06 -8.07 12.87
CA GLU A 233 15.39 -7.51 12.71
C GLU A 233 15.30 -6.00 12.48
N TRP A 234 16.06 -5.25 13.28
CA TRP A 234 16.18 -3.79 13.17
C TRP A 234 17.58 -3.44 12.68
N THR A 235 17.71 -2.32 11.95
CA THR A 235 19.04 -1.78 11.62
C THR A 235 19.70 -1.16 12.86
N ASP A 236 20.99 -0.84 12.76
CA ASP A 236 21.74 -0.11 13.80
C ASP A 236 21.50 1.42 13.76
N GLU A 237 20.56 1.90 12.95
CA GLU A 237 20.27 3.32 12.74
C GLU A 237 18.83 3.64 13.15
N LEU A 238 18.63 4.84 13.70
CA LEU A 238 17.30 5.40 13.90
C LEU A 238 16.94 6.38 12.75
N MET A 239 15.65 6.59 12.51
CA MET A 239 15.14 7.60 11.59
C MET A 239 14.49 8.77 12.35
N PHE A 240 14.63 9.97 11.80
CA PHE A 240 13.91 11.15 12.27
C PHE A 240 12.71 11.40 11.36
N PHE A 241 11.51 11.41 11.93
CA PHE A 241 10.29 11.81 11.22
C PHE A 241 9.82 13.20 11.70
N GLY A 242 9.22 13.96 10.79
CA GLY A 242 8.59 15.24 11.13
C GLY A 242 7.52 15.09 12.21
N GLY A 243 7.46 16.05 13.13
CA GLY A 243 6.56 16.04 14.28
C GLY A 243 7.17 15.46 15.55
N HIS A 244 8.24 14.67 15.45
CA HIS A 244 9.02 14.25 16.61
C HIS A 244 10.02 15.31 17.03
N SER A 245 10.27 15.42 18.34
CA SER A 245 11.29 16.32 18.91
C SER A 245 12.70 15.71 18.83
N VAL A 246 12.83 14.39 18.80
CA VAL A 246 14.11 13.67 18.67
C VAL A 246 13.96 12.43 17.78
N LYS A 247 15.09 11.93 17.27
CA LYS A 247 15.19 10.68 16.50
C LYS A 247 14.90 9.50 17.43
N ARG A 248 13.85 8.72 17.12
CA ARG A 248 13.36 7.61 17.97
C ARG A 248 12.72 6.46 17.19
N SER A 249 12.74 6.54 15.86
CA SER A 249 12.06 5.58 15.01
C SER A 249 13.04 4.47 14.63
N LEU A 250 12.80 3.27 15.13
CA LEU A 250 13.53 2.06 14.74
C LEU A 250 13.20 1.73 13.29
N ILE A 251 14.22 1.32 12.53
CA ILE A 251 14.09 1.00 11.12
C ILE A 251 14.18 -0.53 10.97
N PRO A 252 13.14 -1.22 10.47
CA PRO A 252 13.23 -2.66 10.26
C PRO A 252 14.19 -2.96 9.10
N LYS A 253 14.77 -4.16 9.09
CA LYS A 253 15.63 -4.62 8.01
C LYS A 253 14.90 -4.49 6.66
N GLY A 254 15.57 -3.88 5.69
CA GLY A 254 15.01 -3.60 4.37
C GLY A 254 14.02 -2.42 4.33
N GLN A 255 13.83 -1.68 5.43
CA GLN A 255 12.91 -0.53 5.54
C GLN A 255 11.52 -0.86 4.99
N SER A 256 11.01 -2.02 5.39
CA SER A 256 9.79 -2.59 4.82
C SER A 256 9.00 -3.33 5.88
N GLY A 257 7.68 -3.15 5.84
CA GLY A 257 6.75 -3.92 6.65
C GLY A 257 6.67 -5.40 6.30
N LYS A 258 7.31 -5.83 5.20
CA LYS A 258 7.60 -7.24 4.93
C LYS A 258 8.31 -7.90 6.11
N GLU A 259 9.34 -7.25 6.67
CA GLU A 259 10.08 -7.81 7.81
C GLU A 259 9.14 -8.07 8.98
N LEU A 260 8.29 -7.09 9.30
CA LEU A 260 7.32 -7.21 10.39
C LEU A 260 6.28 -8.30 10.12
N ILE A 261 5.66 -8.31 8.94
CA ILE A 261 4.62 -9.29 8.57
C ILE A 261 5.19 -10.71 8.50
N ASN A 262 6.36 -10.91 7.92
CA ASN A 262 6.96 -12.24 7.79
C ASN A 262 7.31 -12.84 9.14
N LYS A 263 7.89 -12.05 10.05
CA LYS A 263 8.26 -12.52 11.38
C LYS A 263 7.03 -12.79 12.26
N LEU A 264 6.02 -11.93 12.18
CA LEU A 264 4.73 -12.17 12.84
C LEU A 264 4.00 -13.38 12.27
N HIS A 265 4.00 -13.57 10.95
CA HIS A 265 3.41 -14.74 10.31
C HIS A 265 4.10 -16.03 10.75
N ALA A 266 5.44 -16.06 10.70
CA ALA A 266 6.22 -17.20 11.17
C ALA A 266 5.92 -17.54 12.64
N LYS A 267 5.76 -16.51 13.49
CA LYS A 267 5.37 -16.73 14.90
C LYS A 267 3.94 -17.26 15.03
N ALA A 268 3.01 -16.79 14.21
CA ALA A 268 1.65 -17.31 14.19
C ALA A 268 1.60 -18.79 13.75
N GLU A 269 2.39 -19.16 12.75
CA GLU A 269 2.57 -20.56 12.30
C GLU A 269 3.19 -21.43 13.40
N GLU A 270 4.24 -20.95 14.06
CA GLU A 270 4.88 -21.63 15.21
C GLU A 270 3.87 -21.95 16.32
N LEU A 271 2.95 -21.02 16.58
CA LEU A 271 1.90 -21.18 17.59
C LEU A 271 0.67 -21.96 17.10
N GLY A 272 0.63 -22.37 15.83
CA GLY A 272 -0.51 -23.09 15.24
C GLY A 272 -1.78 -22.24 15.17
N ILE A 273 -1.66 -20.97 14.83
CA ILE A 273 -2.79 -20.07 14.59
C ILE A 273 -3.24 -20.21 13.13
N GLU A 274 -4.52 -20.52 12.92
CA GLU A 274 -5.07 -20.66 11.57
C GLU A 274 -5.42 -19.28 10.98
N ILE A 275 -5.02 -19.05 9.72
CA ILE A 275 -5.32 -17.83 8.96
C ILE A 275 -6.12 -18.20 7.71
N LEU A 276 -7.38 -17.78 7.67
CA LEU A 276 -8.28 -18.02 6.55
C LEU A 276 -8.29 -16.80 5.63
N THR A 277 -7.57 -16.90 4.51
CA THR A 277 -7.62 -15.89 3.42
C THR A 277 -8.89 -16.05 2.58
N GLU A 278 -9.20 -15.06 1.75
CA GLU A 278 -10.44 -15.01 0.94
C GLU A 278 -11.72 -15.23 1.78
N THR A 279 -11.69 -14.79 3.04
CA THR A 279 -12.75 -14.95 4.03
C THR A 279 -13.21 -13.59 4.53
N ASN A 280 -14.25 -13.06 3.88
CA ASN A 280 -14.72 -11.68 4.08
C ASN A 280 -15.80 -11.58 5.16
N ALA A 281 -15.38 -11.26 6.39
CA ALA A 281 -16.28 -10.99 7.51
C ALA A 281 -17.18 -9.77 7.22
N TYR A 282 -18.49 -9.92 7.41
CA TYR A 282 -19.47 -8.90 7.01
C TYR A 282 -20.55 -8.59 8.06
N GLU A 283 -20.70 -9.41 9.10
CA GLU A 283 -21.71 -9.21 10.15
C GLU A 283 -21.20 -9.73 11.50
N LEU A 284 -21.30 -8.92 12.56
CA LEU A 284 -21.07 -9.35 13.94
C LEU A 284 -22.31 -10.06 14.48
N ILE A 285 -22.13 -11.22 15.09
CA ILE A 285 -23.21 -11.99 15.70
C ILE A 285 -23.37 -11.51 17.15
N THR A 286 -24.58 -11.10 17.53
CA THR A 286 -24.86 -10.59 18.88
C THR A 286 -25.96 -11.39 19.57
N LYS A 287 -25.82 -11.59 20.89
CA LYS A 287 -26.85 -12.10 21.77
C LYS A 287 -26.85 -11.31 23.08
N ASP A 288 -28.00 -10.79 23.49
CA ASP A 288 -28.16 -10.02 24.74
C ASP A 288 -27.14 -8.86 24.89
N ASN A 289 -26.87 -8.13 23.80
CA ASN A 289 -25.85 -7.07 23.68
C ASN A 289 -24.39 -7.53 23.91
N VAL A 290 -24.12 -8.82 23.75
CA VAL A 290 -22.77 -9.41 23.73
C VAL A 290 -22.46 -9.86 22.31
N VAL A 291 -21.28 -9.50 21.81
CA VAL A 291 -20.77 -10.04 20.54
C VAL A 291 -20.23 -11.45 20.79
N ILE A 292 -20.74 -12.41 20.02
CA ILE A 292 -20.48 -13.86 20.20
C ILE A 292 -19.95 -14.53 18.92
N GLY A 293 -19.51 -13.75 17.94
CA GLY A 293 -19.00 -14.29 16.69
C GLY A 293 -19.11 -13.35 15.50
N VAL A 294 -18.82 -13.89 14.32
CA VAL A 294 -18.87 -13.16 13.05
C VAL A 294 -19.33 -14.10 11.92
N LYS A 295 -20.07 -13.56 10.95
CA LYS A 295 -20.35 -14.22 9.67
C LYS A 295 -19.39 -13.71 8.61
N ALA A 296 -18.87 -14.61 7.79
CA ALA A 296 -17.96 -14.31 6.70
C ALA A 296 -18.37 -14.97 5.40
N LYS A 297 -18.19 -14.26 4.28
CA LYS A 297 -18.34 -14.83 2.94
C LYS A 297 -17.04 -15.52 2.55
N ILE A 298 -17.17 -16.74 2.06
CA ILE A 298 -16.08 -17.54 1.48
C ILE A 298 -16.45 -17.91 0.05
N LYS A 299 -15.49 -18.42 -0.74
CA LYS A 299 -15.71 -18.78 -2.15
C LYS A 299 -16.95 -19.66 -2.37
N THR A 300 -17.17 -20.65 -1.49
CA THR A 300 -18.23 -21.65 -1.63
C THR A 300 -19.51 -21.32 -0.83
N GLY A 301 -19.63 -20.13 -0.23
CA GLY A 301 -20.80 -19.74 0.54
C GLY A 301 -20.46 -18.91 1.78
N GLU A 302 -20.84 -19.41 2.96
CA GLU A 302 -20.71 -18.67 4.22
C GLU A 302 -19.97 -19.48 5.29
N LEU A 303 -19.20 -18.79 6.11
CA LEU A 303 -18.58 -19.30 7.32
C LEU A 303 -19.14 -18.54 8.52
N ILE A 304 -19.71 -19.26 9.48
CA ILE A 304 -20.14 -18.74 10.77
C ILE A 304 -19.06 -19.09 11.80
N VAL A 305 -18.46 -18.08 12.41
CA VAL A 305 -17.46 -18.24 13.47
C VAL A 305 -18.09 -17.86 14.80
N ASN A 306 -18.42 -18.85 15.63
CA ASN A 306 -18.84 -18.62 17.00
C ASN A 306 -17.60 -18.41 17.87
N ALA A 307 -17.57 -17.34 18.65
CA ALA A 307 -16.43 -16.97 19.49
C ALA A 307 -16.87 -16.34 20.81
N LYS A 308 -16.06 -16.46 21.86
CA LYS A 308 -16.30 -15.72 23.12
C LYS A 308 -16.04 -14.23 22.96
N SER A 309 -15.16 -13.86 22.02
CA SER A 309 -14.89 -12.47 21.67
C SER A 309 -14.41 -12.31 20.22
N VAL A 310 -14.58 -11.09 19.70
CA VAL A 310 -14.15 -10.66 18.37
C VAL A 310 -13.16 -9.50 18.52
N VAL A 311 -12.05 -9.57 17.79
CA VAL A 311 -11.08 -8.48 17.69
C VAL A 311 -11.09 -7.92 16.27
N LEU A 312 -11.49 -6.66 16.10
CA LEU A 312 -11.47 -5.96 14.81
C LEU A 312 -10.11 -5.29 14.58
N THR A 313 -9.38 -5.78 13.57
CA THR A 313 -8.06 -5.29 13.13
C THR A 313 -8.07 -5.00 11.63
N THR A 314 -9.20 -4.54 11.12
CA THR A 314 -9.51 -4.45 9.67
C THR A 314 -8.87 -3.26 8.95
N GLY A 315 -8.00 -2.50 9.62
CA GLY A 315 -7.41 -1.28 9.06
C GLY A 315 -8.44 -0.15 8.88
N GLY A 316 -8.04 0.87 8.12
CA GLY A 316 -8.83 2.08 7.89
C GLY A 316 -9.83 1.97 6.73
N PHE A 317 -10.16 3.12 6.17
CA PHE A 317 -11.04 3.26 5.01
C PHE A 317 -10.41 4.05 3.85
N GLY A 318 -9.07 4.08 3.81
CA GLY A 318 -8.29 4.86 2.84
C GLY A 318 -8.46 4.47 1.37
N ALA A 319 -9.01 3.30 1.07
CA ALA A 319 -9.34 2.86 -0.29
C ALA A 319 -10.83 3.04 -0.64
N ASN A 320 -11.68 3.46 0.31
CA ASN A 320 -13.12 3.64 0.09
C ASN A 320 -13.46 5.08 -0.27
N LYS A 321 -13.42 5.41 -1.57
CA LYS A 321 -13.72 6.75 -2.08
C LYS A 321 -15.03 7.33 -1.55
N LYS A 322 -16.09 6.52 -1.45
CA LYS A 322 -17.38 6.99 -0.94
C LYS A 322 -17.29 7.34 0.55
N MET A 323 -16.72 6.45 1.36
CA MET A 323 -16.60 6.69 2.80
C MET A 323 -15.65 7.87 3.11
N LEU A 324 -14.58 8.03 2.33
CA LEU A 324 -13.70 9.20 2.40
C LEU A 324 -14.49 10.48 2.14
N TYR A 325 -15.16 10.56 0.99
CA TYR A 325 -15.93 11.75 0.61
C TYR A 325 -17.11 12.01 1.57
N ASP A 326 -17.76 10.98 2.09
CA ASP A 326 -18.85 11.12 3.05
C ASP A 326 -18.38 11.84 4.34
N ASN A 327 -17.14 11.58 4.78
CA ASN A 327 -16.56 12.14 6.01
C ASN A 327 -15.73 13.42 5.80
N ASP A 328 -15.11 13.59 4.63
CA ASP A 328 -14.36 14.80 4.25
C ASP A 328 -14.61 15.14 2.79
N LYS A 329 -15.36 16.22 2.56
CA LYS A 329 -15.76 16.67 1.21
C LYS A 329 -14.59 17.19 0.39
N GLU A 330 -13.45 17.52 1.02
CA GLU A 330 -12.24 17.91 0.32
C GLU A 330 -11.50 16.71 -0.29
N VAL A 331 -11.81 15.49 0.16
CA VAL A 331 -11.22 14.24 -0.36
C VAL A 331 -12.16 13.62 -1.39
N ASP A 332 -12.06 14.10 -2.63
CA ASP A 332 -12.84 13.64 -3.78
C ASP A 332 -12.07 12.63 -4.66
N ASP A 333 -12.64 12.28 -5.80
CA ASP A 333 -12.11 11.28 -6.73
C ASP A 333 -10.79 11.67 -7.41
N LYS A 334 -10.35 12.93 -7.28
CA LYS A 334 -9.07 13.44 -7.78
C LYS A 334 -7.90 13.09 -6.86
N ILE A 335 -8.17 12.70 -5.61
CA ILE A 335 -7.13 12.24 -4.68
C ILE A 335 -7.06 10.71 -4.79
N LEU A 336 -5.87 10.20 -5.12
CA LEU A 336 -5.63 8.76 -5.20
C LEU A 336 -5.46 8.15 -3.79
N SER A 337 -4.97 6.93 -3.68
CA SER A 337 -4.71 6.30 -2.37
C SER A 337 -3.42 5.49 -2.39
N THR A 338 -2.66 5.58 -1.30
CA THR A 338 -1.51 4.71 -1.03
C THR A 338 -1.92 3.40 -0.37
N ASN A 339 -3.21 3.19 -0.08
CA ASN A 339 -3.69 2.10 0.73
C ASN A 339 -3.87 0.81 -0.09
N SER A 340 -3.74 -0.33 0.58
CA SER A 340 -4.23 -1.60 0.06
C SER A 340 -5.72 -1.48 -0.29
N ALA A 341 -6.13 -2.12 -1.38
CA ALA A 341 -7.53 -2.17 -1.82
C ALA A 341 -8.48 -2.74 -0.75
N GLY A 342 -7.94 -3.48 0.24
CA GLY A 342 -8.70 -3.99 1.36
C GLY A 342 -9.10 -2.94 2.42
N SER A 343 -8.50 -1.75 2.43
CA SER A 343 -8.75 -0.70 3.43
C SER A 343 -10.07 0.05 3.17
N THR A 344 -11.21 -0.62 3.41
CA THR A 344 -12.55 -0.12 3.00
C THR A 344 -13.51 0.23 4.14
N GLY A 345 -13.05 0.16 5.39
CA GLY A 345 -13.83 0.51 6.58
C GLY A 345 -14.85 -0.55 7.01
N ASP A 346 -14.65 -1.82 6.64
CA ASP A 346 -15.66 -2.87 6.84
C ASP A 346 -15.89 -3.17 8.33
N GLY A 347 -14.82 -3.27 9.14
CA GLY A 347 -14.96 -3.46 10.59
C GLY A 347 -15.63 -2.28 11.30
N ILE A 348 -15.35 -1.05 10.85
CA ILE A 348 -16.03 0.15 11.35
C ILE A 348 -17.55 0.04 11.10
N LYS A 349 -17.95 -0.30 9.88
CA LYS A 349 -19.36 -0.45 9.50
C LYS A 349 -20.05 -1.58 10.27
N MET A 350 -19.39 -2.74 10.39
CA MET A 350 -19.92 -3.88 11.15
C MET A 350 -20.20 -3.50 12.61
N ALA A 351 -19.26 -2.80 13.26
CA ALA A 351 -19.43 -2.37 14.64
C ALA A 351 -20.47 -1.24 14.79
N GLN A 352 -20.51 -0.27 13.87
CA GLN A 352 -21.54 0.79 13.86
C GLN A 352 -22.95 0.20 13.73
N ALA A 353 -23.13 -0.88 12.96
CA ALA A 353 -24.42 -1.55 12.79
C ALA A 353 -24.99 -2.10 14.12
N ILE A 354 -24.14 -2.38 15.11
CA ILE A 354 -24.54 -2.83 16.45
C ILE A 354 -24.42 -1.73 17.52
N GLY A 355 -24.26 -0.46 17.11
CA GLY A 355 -24.30 0.69 18.00
C GLY A 355 -22.95 1.21 18.50
N ALA A 356 -21.82 0.73 17.95
CA ALA A 356 -20.51 1.27 18.29
C ALA A 356 -20.38 2.75 17.95
N ASP A 357 -19.68 3.48 18.82
CA ASP A 357 -19.30 4.88 18.60
C ASP A 357 -18.05 4.97 17.74
N VAL A 358 -17.93 6.11 17.05
CA VAL A 358 -16.80 6.44 16.19
C VAL A 358 -16.31 7.84 16.49
N VAL A 359 -15.02 8.08 16.30
CA VAL A 359 -14.42 9.40 16.50
C VAL A 359 -13.54 9.74 15.30
N ASP A 360 -13.39 11.04 15.03
CA ASP A 360 -12.41 11.60 14.09
C ASP A 360 -12.49 11.08 12.65
N LEU A 361 -13.64 10.59 12.18
CA LEU A 361 -13.77 10.04 10.81
C LEU A 361 -13.46 11.06 9.70
N ASP A 362 -13.57 12.36 9.99
CA ASP A 362 -13.19 13.46 9.09
C ASP A 362 -11.66 13.72 9.06
N LYS A 363 -10.90 13.09 9.97
CA LYS A 363 -9.44 13.26 10.07
C LYS A 363 -8.75 12.26 9.14
N ILE A 364 -8.62 12.67 7.88
CA ILE A 364 -7.95 11.90 6.81
C ILE A 364 -6.60 12.54 6.50
N GLN A 365 -5.53 11.74 6.62
CA GLN A 365 -4.17 12.18 6.28
C GLN A 365 -3.88 11.89 4.82
N LEU A 366 -3.36 12.91 4.14
CA LEU A 366 -2.88 12.85 2.78
C LEU A 366 -1.35 12.73 2.74
N TYR A 367 -0.82 12.20 1.65
CA TYR A 367 0.59 12.29 1.28
C TYR A 367 0.72 13.14 0.00
N PRO A 368 1.66 14.10 -0.06
CA PRO A 368 1.67 15.06 -1.16
C PRO A 368 2.33 14.57 -2.44
N VAL A 369 3.37 13.74 -2.35
CA VAL A 369 4.19 13.34 -3.50
C VAL A 369 3.98 11.87 -3.80
N CYS A 370 3.00 11.58 -4.65
CA CYS A 370 2.62 10.24 -5.07
C CYS A 370 2.56 10.11 -6.60
N ASP A 371 2.63 8.87 -7.06
CA ASP A 371 2.56 8.50 -8.47
C ASP A 371 1.23 8.91 -9.08
N VAL A 372 1.29 9.54 -10.25
CA VAL A 372 0.14 10.12 -10.94
C VAL A 372 -0.85 9.10 -11.49
N GLU A 373 -0.49 7.82 -11.54
CA GLU A 373 -1.34 6.73 -12.06
C GLU A 373 -1.79 5.79 -10.96
N THR A 374 -0.87 5.41 -10.06
CA THR A 374 -1.15 4.38 -9.03
C THR A 374 -1.49 4.99 -7.67
N GLY A 375 -1.11 6.24 -7.41
CA GLY A 375 -1.21 6.85 -6.08
C GLY A 375 -0.18 6.35 -5.09
N LYS A 376 0.75 5.47 -5.50
CA LYS A 376 1.84 4.98 -4.66
C LYS A 376 2.72 6.14 -4.20
N LEU A 377 3.18 6.08 -2.96
CA LEU A 377 4.16 7.00 -2.40
C LEU A 377 5.46 6.96 -3.22
N LEU A 378 6.04 8.12 -3.53
CA LEU A 378 7.29 8.24 -4.28
C LEU A 378 8.42 8.74 -3.39
N TYR A 379 9.34 7.85 -3.03
CA TYR A 379 10.50 8.18 -2.20
C TYR A 379 11.50 9.08 -2.93
N THR A 380 11.53 9.04 -4.25
CA THR A 380 12.31 9.98 -5.08
C THR A 380 11.91 11.44 -4.79
N GLY A 381 10.66 11.64 -4.40
CA GLY A 381 10.11 12.92 -3.95
C GLY A 381 10.66 13.43 -2.61
N ASP A 382 11.31 12.59 -1.81
CA ASP A 382 11.83 12.98 -0.49
C ASP A 382 13.10 13.86 -0.58
N THR A 383 13.64 14.08 -1.79
CA THR A 383 14.57 15.20 -2.10
C THR A 383 14.06 16.55 -1.58
N ARG A 384 12.73 16.73 -1.54
CA ARG A 384 12.07 17.89 -0.92
C ARG A 384 12.40 18.05 0.57
N LEU A 385 12.50 16.96 1.32
CA LEU A 385 12.69 16.98 2.78
C LEU A 385 14.07 17.52 3.19
N VAL A 386 15.08 17.43 2.32
CA VAL A 386 16.37 18.09 2.56
C VAL A 386 16.35 19.60 2.31
N GLY A 387 15.26 20.16 1.78
CA GLY A 387 15.10 21.58 1.45
C GLY A 387 15.65 21.97 0.07
N GLY A 388 16.07 21.00 -0.73
CA GLY A 388 16.69 21.20 -2.05
C GLY A 388 15.73 21.15 -3.24
N ALA A 389 14.42 21.05 -3.00
CA ALA A 389 13.42 20.98 -4.07
C ALA A 389 12.28 21.98 -3.86
N ILE A 390 11.76 22.51 -4.97
CA ILE A 390 10.56 23.36 -5.00
C ILE A 390 9.40 22.65 -5.69
N LEU A 391 8.17 23.05 -5.40
CA LEU A 391 6.97 22.58 -6.11
C LEU A 391 6.44 23.69 -7.00
N VAL A 392 6.33 23.43 -8.31
CA VAL A 392 5.75 24.37 -9.28
C VAL A 392 4.53 23.78 -9.98
N ASN A 393 3.62 24.66 -10.41
CA ASN A 393 2.45 24.28 -11.20
C ASN A 393 2.75 24.30 -12.71
N LYS A 394 1.74 23.99 -13.53
CA LYS A 394 1.84 23.98 -14.99
C LYS A 394 2.24 25.34 -15.56
N GLU A 395 1.84 26.41 -14.89
CA GLU A 395 2.13 27.80 -15.23
C GLU A 395 3.53 28.25 -14.79
N GLY A 396 4.36 27.34 -14.26
CA GLY A 396 5.76 27.61 -13.89
C GLY A 396 5.93 28.39 -12.60
N LYS A 397 4.92 28.41 -11.72
CA LYS A 397 4.93 29.18 -10.45
C LYS A 397 4.92 28.26 -9.23
N ARG A 398 5.64 28.65 -8.18
CA ARG A 398 5.47 28.05 -6.84
C ARG A 398 4.10 28.39 -6.27
N PHE A 399 3.56 27.51 -5.43
CA PHE A 399 2.19 27.66 -4.87
C PHE A 399 2.05 27.24 -3.40
N VAL A 400 3.10 26.71 -2.76
CA VAL A 400 3.09 26.22 -1.36
C VAL A 400 4.46 26.38 -0.69
N GLU A 401 4.49 26.31 0.64
CA GLU A 401 5.74 26.02 1.36
C GLU A 401 6.04 24.52 1.26
N GLU A 402 7.19 24.17 0.68
CA GLU A 402 7.53 22.80 0.36
C GLU A 402 7.89 21.94 1.57
N LEU A 403 7.86 22.47 2.80
CA LEU A 403 7.98 21.70 4.04
C LEU A 403 6.71 21.81 4.91
N GLY A 404 5.62 22.32 4.33
CA GLY A 404 4.35 22.56 5.00
C GLY A 404 3.72 21.28 5.51
N THR A 405 2.57 21.40 6.17
CA THR A 405 1.86 20.19 6.60
C THR A 405 1.47 19.36 5.37
N ARG A 406 1.43 18.03 5.53
CA ARG A 406 1.08 17.14 4.42
C ARG A 406 -0.25 17.53 3.77
N ARG A 407 -1.24 17.96 4.57
CA ARG A 407 -2.55 18.39 4.09
C ARG A 407 -2.46 19.71 3.29
N GLU A 408 -1.77 20.73 3.80
CA GLU A 408 -1.61 22.00 3.08
C GLU A 408 -0.95 21.79 1.71
N ILE A 409 0.12 20.99 1.66
CA ILE A 409 0.79 20.68 0.41
C ILE A 409 -0.16 19.91 -0.51
N SER A 410 -0.77 18.82 -0.04
CA SER A 410 -1.69 18.01 -0.84
C SER A 410 -2.86 18.81 -1.42
N MET A 411 -3.48 19.68 -0.62
CA MET A 411 -4.58 20.54 -1.08
C MET A 411 -4.08 21.65 -2.02
N GLY A 412 -2.88 22.17 -1.78
CA GLY A 412 -2.17 23.04 -2.71
C GLY A 412 -2.02 22.38 -4.08
N ILE A 413 -1.52 21.14 -4.13
CA ILE A 413 -1.37 20.37 -5.38
C ILE A 413 -2.72 20.13 -6.05
N LYS A 414 -3.72 19.70 -5.28
CA LYS A 414 -5.08 19.44 -5.78
C LYS A 414 -5.69 20.67 -6.48
N SER A 415 -5.37 21.88 -6.01
CA SER A 415 -5.90 23.13 -6.56
C SER A 415 -5.21 23.62 -7.85
N GLN A 416 -4.14 22.96 -8.30
CA GLN A 416 -3.40 23.34 -9.51
C GLN A 416 -4.05 22.78 -10.79
N THR A 417 -3.64 23.33 -11.93
CA THR A 417 -3.96 22.77 -13.26
C THR A 417 -3.62 21.28 -13.32
N ASP A 418 -4.54 20.48 -13.84
CA ASP A 418 -4.50 19.01 -13.87
C ASP A 418 -4.41 18.31 -12.49
N ASN A 419 -4.57 19.05 -11.39
CA ASN A 419 -4.38 18.60 -10.00
C ASN A 419 -2.96 18.04 -9.73
N ILE A 420 -1.96 18.59 -10.42
CA ILE A 420 -0.60 18.06 -10.49
C ILE A 420 0.41 19.10 -10.01
N ALA A 421 1.47 18.61 -9.36
CA ALA A 421 2.67 19.37 -9.09
C ALA A 421 3.86 18.84 -9.86
N TYR A 422 4.82 19.73 -10.09
CA TYR A 422 6.12 19.44 -10.67
C TYR A 422 7.18 19.78 -9.62
N GLN A 423 7.76 18.75 -9.01
CA GLN A 423 8.83 18.91 -8.04
C GLN A 423 10.17 19.03 -8.75
N ILE A 424 10.90 20.11 -8.49
CA ILE A 424 12.12 20.46 -9.21
C ILE A 424 13.29 20.57 -8.25
N TRP A 425 14.41 19.93 -8.59
CA TRP A 425 15.68 20.03 -7.87
C TRP A 425 16.87 19.89 -8.82
N ASP A 426 18.08 20.10 -8.29
CA ASP A 426 19.34 20.03 -9.03
C ASP A 426 20.27 18.90 -8.55
N GLU A 427 21.41 18.73 -9.21
CA GLU A 427 22.35 17.64 -8.92
C GLU A 427 22.95 17.70 -7.51
N GLU A 428 23.16 18.91 -6.97
CA GLU A 428 23.67 19.07 -5.61
C GLU A 428 22.63 18.58 -4.58
N SER A 429 21.37 18.95 -4.80
CA SER A 429 20.24 18.51 -3.98
C SER A 429 20.04 17.00 -4.09
N MET A 430 20.20 16.42 -5.28
CA MET A 430 20.13 14.97 -5.47
C MET A 430 21.20 14.24 -4.64
N LYS A 431 22.45 14.69 -4.68
CA LYS A 431 23.55 14.10 -3.88
C LYS A 431 23.32 14.23 -2.39
N LYS A 432 22.89 15.40 -1.91
CA LYS A 432 22.63 15.66 -0.49
C LYS A 432 21.46 14.85 0.06
N SER A 433 20.49 14.50 -0.78
CA SER A 433 19.33 13.71 -0.39
C SER A 433 19.62 12.23 -0.17
N ASN A 434 20.69 11.70 -0.75
CA ASN A 434 21.03 10.27 -0.75
C ASN A 434 19.92 9.35 -1.33
N ILE A 435 19.05 9.88 -2.20
CA ILE A 435 17.93 9.13 -2.78
C ILE A 435 18.34 8.10 -3.83
N LEU A 436 19.31 8.39 -4.71
CA LEU A 436 19.71 7.42 -5.75
C LEU A 436 20.21 6.11 -5.15
N PRO A 437 21.14 6.09 -4.17
CA PRO A 437 21.62 4.83 -3.61
C PRO A 437 20.53 3.99 -2.94
N THR A 438 19.46 4.60 -2.41
CA THR A 438 18.39 3.89 -1.69
C THR A 438 17.16 3.57 -2.54
N HIS A 439 16.91 4.32 -3.62
CA HIS A 439 15.70 4.21 -4.44
C HIS A 439 15.96 4.22 -5.95
N GLU A 440 17.12 3.74 -6.41
CA GLU A 440 17.51 3.69 -7.82
C GLU A 440 16.45 3.02 -8.73
N VAL A 441 15.86 1.92 -8.28
CA VAL A 441 14.83 1.20 -9.03
C VAL A 441 13.58 2.08 -9.25
N GLU A 442 13.11 2.79 -8.23
CA GLU A 442 11.98 3.71 -8.36
C GLU A 442 12.34 4.87 -9.30
N TYR A 443 13.52 5.47 -9.11
CA TYR A 443 14.04 6.55 -9.93
C TYR A 443 14.07 6.16 -11.42
N ASN A 444 14.64 5.00 -11.76
CA ASN A 444 14.74 4.53 -13.15
C ASN A 444 13.36 4.26 -13.76
N ASN A 445 12.45 3.67 -12.99
CA ASN A 445 11.07 3.43 -13.42
C ASN A 445 10.30 4.73 -13.70
N LEU A 446 10.55 5.78 -12.91
CA LEU A 446 9.94 7.10 -13.13
C LEU A 446 10.48 7.77 -14.41
N ILE A 447 11.77 7.62 -14.72
CA ILE A 447 12.37 8.11 -15.98
C ILE A 447 11.78 7.36 -17.17
N GLU A 448 11.78 6.03 -17.14
CA GLU A 448 11.25 5.18 -18.22
C GLU A 448 9.76 5.46 -18.47
N GLY A 449 8.99 5.61 -17.39
CA GLY A 449 7.57 5.96 -17.43
C GLY A 449 7.29 7.42 -17.79
N LYS A 450 8.31 8.25 -18.06
CA LYS A 450 8.20 9.68 -18.36
C LYS A 450 7.47 10.49 -17.27
N LYS A 451 7.56 10.05 -16.02
CA LYS A 451 7.03 10.73 -14.83
C LYS A 451 8.08 11.59 -14.14
N LEU A 452 9.35 11.30 -14.40
CA LEU A 452 10.53 12.08 -14.02
C LEU A 452 11.33 12.42 -15.28
N CYS A 453 11.91 13.61 -15.36
CA CYS A 453 12.93 13.92 -16.36
C CYS A 453 14.25 14.29 -15.70
N LYS A 454 15.36 13.90 -16.35
CA LYS A 454 16.74 14.36 -16.05
C LYS A 454 17.26 15.09 -17.28
N VAL A 455 17.52 16.38 -17.16
CA VAL A 455 17.83 17.26 -18.30
C VAL A 455 18.99 18.19 -17.99
N ASN A 456 19.61 18.80 -19.01
CA ASN A 456 20.78 19.66 -18.84
C ASN A 456 20.43 21.16 -18.79
N SER A 457 19.18 21.53 -19.10
CA SER A 457 18.70 22.90 -19.02
C SER A 457 17.26 23.00 -18.51
N ILE A 458 16.90 24.17 -17.97
CA ILE A 458 15.52 24.47 -17.56
C ILE A 458 14.57 24.53 -18.77
N ASP A 459 15.09 24.84 -19.96
CA ASP A 459 14.30 24.85 -21.20
C ASP A 459 13.87 23.44 -21.60
N GLU A 460 14.80 22.48 -21.57
CA GLU A 460 14.49 21.07 -21.81
C GLU A 460 13.47 20.53 -20.78
N MET A 461 13.56 20.96 -19.52
CA MET A 461 12.61 20.60 -18.47
C MET A 461 11.20 21.11 -18.77
N ALA A 462 11.10 22.39 -19.13
CA ALA A 462 9.84 23.04 -19.47
C ALA A 462 9.20 22.35 -20.69
N ASP A 463 9.97 22.07 -21.73
CA ASP A 463 9.49 21.43 -22.96
C ASP A 463 9.03 19.98 -22.70
N PHE A 464 9.74 19.22 -21.84
CA PHE A 464 9.39 17.83 -21.53
C PHE A 464 8.00 17.68 -20.90
N PHE A 465 7.66 18.54 -19.94
CA PHE A 465 6.39 18.49 -19.23
C PHE A 465 5.37 19.52 -19.70
N GLY A 466 5.72 20.38 -20.66
CA GLY A 466 4.92 21.51 -21.12
C GLY A 466 4.62 22.51 -20.00
N ILE A 467 5.63 22.89 -19.21
CA ILE A 467 5.54 23.94 -18.19
C ILE A 467 5.85 25.28 -18.87
N ASP A 468 5.22 26.38 -18.44
CA ASP A 468 5.57 27.72 -18.95
C ASP A 468 7.06 28.05 -18.69
N LYS A 469 7.81 28.18 -19.79
CA LYS A 469 9.27 28.31 -19.80
C LYS A 469 9.77 29.60 -19.15
N GLU A 470 9.12 30.72 -19.45
CA GLU A 470 9.55 32.03 -18.96
C GLU A 470 9.22 32.18 -17.46
N ASN A 471 8.02 31.76 -17.05
CA ASN A 471 7.63 31.76 -15.64
C ASN A 471 8.51 30.79 -14.83
N LEU A 472 8.83 29.61 -15.37
CA LEU A 472 9.67 28.64 -14.67
C LEU A 472 11.07 29.21 -14.39
N LYS A 473 11.71 29.82 -15.39
CA LYS A 473 13.00 30.50 -15.21
C LYS A 473 12.92 31.61 -14.16
N ALA A 474 11.87 32.44 -14.22
CA ALA A 474 11.68 33.51 -13.24
C ALA A 474 11.50 32.96 -11.81
N THR A 475 10.73 31.89 -11.65
CA THR A 475 10.53 31.20 -10.38
C THR A 475 11.83 30.65 -9.80
N ILE A 476 12.63 29.94 -10.61
CA ILE A 476 13.91 29.38 -10.16
C ILE A 476 14.89 30.48 -9.77
N ASN A 477 14.99 31.54 -10.59
CA ASN A 477 15.84 32.69 -10.28
C ASN A 477 15.44 33.34 -8.95
N LYS A 478 14.14 33.56 -8.74
CA LYS A 478 13.61 34.13 -7.50
C LYS A 478 13.88 33.24 -6.28
N PHE A 479 13.69 31.93 -6.40
CA PHE A 479 14.02 30.97 -5.34
C PHE A 479 15.51 31.00 -4.99
N ASN A 480 16.39 31.01 -5.99
CA ASN A 480 17.84 31.06 -5.78
C ASN A 480 18.28 32.37 -5.10
N GLU A 481 17.65 33.50 -5.44
CA GLU A 481 17.87 34.79 -4.79
C GLU A 481 17.41 34.76 -3.33
N ASP A 482 16.19 34.33 -3.07
CA ASP A 482 15.60 34.24 -1.72
C ASP A 482 16.40 33.30 -0.82
N SER A 483 16.83 32.17 -1.36
CA SER A 483 17.66 31.21 -0.64
C SER A 483 19.04 31.78 -0.31
N LYS A 484 19.66 32.51 -1.24
CA LYS A 484 20.92 33.25 -0.98
C LYS A 484 20.75 34.32 0.09
N ASN A 485 19.61 35.01 0.09
CA ASN A 485 19.30 36.07 1.05
C ASN A 485 18.79 35.52 2.40
N GLY A 486 18.60 34.20 2.52
CA GLY A 486 18.13 33.56 3.75
C GLY A 486 16.67 33.85 4.09
N LYS A 487 15.85 34.30 3.12
CA LYS A 487 14.43 34.58 3.32
C LYS A 487 13.62 34.27 2.07
N ASP A 488 12.69 33.31 2.16
CA ASP A 488 11.67 33.05 1.15
C ASP A 488 10.55 34.09 1.27
N THR A 489 10.49 34.97 0.27
CA THR A 489 9.55 36.09 0.25
C THR A 489 8.15 35.70 -0.22
N LEU A 490 7.97 34.48 -0.74
CA LEU A 490 6.70 34.02 -1.29
C LEU A 490 5.94 33.11 -0.31
N PHE A 491 6.62 32.09 0.24
CA PHE A 491 5.95 31.05 1.01
C PHE A 491 6.57 30.78 2.39
N ASN A 492 7.57 31.58 2.80
CA ASN A 492 8.26 31.43 4.08
C ASN A 492 8.88 30.02 4.29
N LEU A 493 9.42 29.40 3.24
CA LEU A 493 10.17 28.15 3.34
C LEU A 493 11.23 28.23 4.44
N ARG A 494 11.09 27.34 5.42
CA ARG A 494 11.90 27.39 6.65
C ARG A 494 13.32 26.88 6.48
N ARG A 495 13.56 26.07 5.45
CA ARG A 495 14.88 25.47 5.17
C ARG A 495 15.44 26.03 3.87
N LEU A 496 16.26 27.07 4.01
CA LEU A 496 16.95 27.74 2.91
C LEU A 496 18.45 27.39 2.89
N GLY A 497 19.17 27.88 1.89
CA GLY A 497 20.60 27.58 1.66
C GLY A 497 20.85 26.58 0.52
N PHE A 498 19.80 26.10 -0.14
CA PHE A 498 19.86 25.32 -1.37
C PHE A 498 19.55 26.18 -2.59
N LYS A 499 20.08 25.79 -3.74
CA LYS A 499 19.76 26.44 -5.02
C LYS A 499 19.44 25.38 -6.05
N ILE A 500 18.83 25.83 -7.15
CA ILE A 500 18.61 25.06 -8.36
C ILE A 500 19.44 25.73 -9.45
N GLU A 501 20.73 25.41 -9.52
CA GLU A 501 21.67 26.04 -10.48
C GLU A 501 22.69 25.06 -11.09
N LYS A 502 22.75 23.81 -10.61
CA LYS A 502 23.71 22.79 -11.08
C LYS A 502 23.03 21.68 -11.87
N ALA A 503 23.23 21.70 -13.20
CA ALA A 503 22.83 20.61 -14.06
C ALA A 503 23.55 19.29 -13.67
N PRO A 504 22.93 18.12 -13.92
CA PRO A 504 21.58 17.94 -14.46
C PRO A 504 20.48 18.40 -13.49
N PHE A 505 19.36 18.84 -14.07
CA PHE A 505 18.15 19.21 -13.35
C PHE A 505 17.13 18.08 -13.43
N TYR A 506 16.32 17.97 -12.39
CA TYR A 506 15.33 16.91 -12.24
C TYR A 506 13.95 17.52 -12.04
N CYS A 507 12.94 16.92 -12.68
CA CYS A 507 11.54 17.31 -12.47
C CYS A 507 10.65 16.08 -12.34
N LEU A 508 9.99 15.93 -11.20
CA LEU A 508 9.08 14.83 -10.89
C LEU A 508 7.63 15.34 -10.92
N LYS A 509 6.78 14.70 -11.74
CA LYS A 509 5.35 14.95 -11.73
C LYS A 509 4.68 14.15 -10.60
N ALA A 510 3.85 14.80 -9.79
CA ALA A 510 3.22 14.16 -8.63
C ALA A 510 1.78 14.63 -8.37
N VAL A 511 1.00 13.77 -7.70
CA VAL A 511 -0.35 14.03 -7.19
C VAL A 511 -0.41 13.71 -5.69
N PRO A 512 -1.39 14.24 -4.94
CA PRO A 512 -1.66 13.80 -3.59
C PRO A 512 -2.42 12.46 -3.57
N ALA A 513 -2.23 11.69 -2.50
CA ALA A 513 -2.99 10.48 -2.23
C ALA A 513 -3.42 10.38 -0.76
N VAL A 514 -4.55 9.73 -0.49
CA VAL A 514 -4.96 9.33 0.86
C VAL A 514 -3.98 8.31 1.40
N HIS A 515 -3.48 8.56 2.61
CA HIS A 515 -2.45 7.75 3.23
C HIS A 515 -2.94 6.98 4.45
N HIS A 516 -3.70 7.64 5.33
CA HIS A 516 -4.15 7.06 6.60
C HIS A 516 -5.45 7.71 7.06
N THR A 517 -6.32 6.95 7.72
CA THR A 517 -7.55 7.46 8.33
C THR A 517 -7.42 7.42 9.84
N MET A 518 -7.26 8.58 10.49
CA MET A 518 -6.98 8.65 11.94
C MET A 518 -8.21 8.35 12.79
N GLY A 519 -9.39 8.53 12.22
CA GLY A 519 -10.66 8.18 12.85
C GLY A 519 -11.08 6.74 12.64
N GLY A 520 -11.93 6.28 13.55
CA GLY A 520 -12.42 4.92 13.57
C GLY A 520 -13.22 4.63 14.82
N LEU A 521 -13.27 3.36 15.22
CA LEU A 521 -13.99 2.90 16.40
C LEU A 521 -13.41 3.51 17.67
N LYS A 522 -14.29 4.00 18.53
CA LYS A 522 -13.89 4.50 19.85
C LYS A 522 -13.57 3.34 20.78
N ILE A 523 -12.39 3.38 21.39
CA ILE A 523 -11.93 2.37 22.35
C ILE A 523 -11.58 2.97 23.71
N ASN A 524 -11.58 2.14 24.75
CA ASN A 524 -10.95 2.48 26.02
C ASN A 524 -9.47 2.02 26.06
N LYS A 525 -8.79 2.25 27.19
CA LYS A 525 -7.39 1.82 27.44
C LYS A 525 -7.17 0.31 27.35
N ASP A 526 -8.23 -0.48 27.48
CA ASP A 526 -8.22 -1.94 27.46
C ASP A 526 -8.61 -2.51 26.09
N ALA A 527 -8.67 -1.64 25.07
CA ALA A 527 -9.04 -1.91 23.68
C ALA A 527 -10.49 -2.41 23.48
N ASN A 528 -11.38 -2.23 24.46
CA ASN A 528 -12.81 -2.49 24.29
C ASN A 528 -13.45 -1.42 23.40
N VAL A 529 -14.30 -1.85 22.47
CA VAL A 529 -15.13 -0.93 21.67
C VAL A 529 -16.24 -0.35 22.56
N LEU A 530 -16.45 0.97 22.42
CA LEU A 530 -17.46 1.70 23.17
C LEU A 530 -18.69 2.01 22.32
N ASP A 531 -19.87 1.96 22.93
CA ASP A 531 -21.11 2.47 22.35
C ASP A 531 -21.21 4.00 22.46
N LYS A 532 -22.26 4.58 21.87
CA LYS A 532 -22.51 6.04 21.88
C LYS A 532 -22.74 6.64 23.28
N ASN A 533 -22.97 5.80 24.29
CA ASN A 533 -23.12 6.21 25.68
C ASN A 533 -21.81 6.04 26.48
N GLY A 534 -20.72 5.64 25.83
CA GLY A 534 -19.44 5.35 26.45
C GLY A 534 -19.40 4.03 27.23
N LYS A 535 -20.38 3.13 27.03
CA LYS A 535 -20.40 1.81 27.64
C LYS A 535 -19.66 0.80 26.76
N ILE A 536 -19.06 -0.20 27.38
CA ILE A 536 -18.38 -1.29 26.66
C ILE A 536 -19.41 -2.16 25.92
N ILE A 537 -19.16 -2.39 24.63
CA ILE A 537 -19.80 -3.47 23.87
C ILE A 537 -19.10 -4.76 24.24
N LYS A 538 -19.78 -5.61 25.02
CA LYS A 538 -19.19 -6.84 25.57
C LYS A 538 -18.80 -7.80 24.44
N GLY A 539 -17.64 -8.43 24.58
CA GLY A 539 -17.11 -9.37 23.58
C GLY A 539 -16.48 -8.70 22.36
N LEU A 540 -16.42 -7.36 22.28
CA LEU A 540 -15.86 -6.64 21.14
C LEU A 540 -14.62 -5.82 21.52
N TYR A 541 -13.54 -6.07 20.79
CA TYR A 541 -12.27 -5.37 20.89
C TYR A 541 -11.85 -4.83 19.52
N ALA A 542 -10.99 -3.83 19.50
CA ALA A 542 -10.44 -3.29 18.25
C ALA A 542 -9.02 -2.76 18.44
N ALA A 543 -8.19 -2.84 17.40
CA ALA A 543 -6.81 -2.34 17.43
C ALA A 543 -6.30 -1.87 16.05
N GLY A 544 -5.38 -0.89 16.08
CA GLY A 544 -4.77 -0.28 14.90
C GLY A 544 -5.68 0.72 14.20
N GLU A 545 -5.47 0.94 12.90
CA GLU A 545 -6.12 1.99 12.09
C GLU A 545 -7.66 1.86 12.01
N THR A 546 -8.23 0.73 12.43
CA THR A 546 -9.70 0.59 12.56
C THR A 546 -10.26 1.42 13.73
N THR A 547 -9.40 1.85 14.65
CA THR A 547 -9.74 2.64 15.84
C THR A 547 -9.48 4.13 15.60
N GLY A 548 -10.16 4.98 16.37
CA GLY A 548 -9.98 6.42 16.35
C GLY A 548 -9.50 7.00 17.69
N GLY A 549 -9.07 8.25 17.65
CA GLY A 549 -8.72 9.03 18.84
C GLY A 549 -7.24 9.05 19.19
N ILE A 550 -6.44 8.06 18.80
CA ILE A 550 -5.01 8.02 19.16
C ILE A 550 -4.21 9.14 18.46
N HIS A 551 -4.48 9.35 17.17
CA HIS A 551 -3.67 10.19 16.29
C HIS A 551 -4.21 11.62 16.10
N GLY A 552 -5.46 11.87 16.51
CA GLY A 552 -6.12 13.16 16.37
C GLY A 552 -6.14 13.68 14.92
N ASN A 553 -5.77 14.96 14.75
CA ASN A 553 -5.82 15.65 13.46
C ASN A 553 -4.72 15.22 12.48
N ASN A 554 -3.59 14.71 12.96
CA ASN A 554 -2.47 14.35 12.09
C ASN A 554 -1.53 13.32 12.71
N ARG A 555 -1.55 12.10 12.18
CA ARG A 555 -0.62 11.06 12.62
C ARG A 555 0.85 11.44 12.35
N LEU A 556 1.71 11.29 13.36
CA LEU A 556 3.17 11.37 13.22
C LEU A 556 3.71 10.14 12.47
N GLY A 557 4.77 10.31 11.68
CA GLY A 557 5.46 9.19 11.04
C GLY A 557 5.89 8.13 12.06
N SER A 558 5.97 6.85 11.68
CA SER A 558 6.29 5.71 12.57
C SER A 558 5.35 5.39 13.75
N VAL A 559 4.49 6.32 14.19
CA VAL A 559 3.59 6.10 15.34
C VAL A 559 2.46 5.09 15.05
N SER A 560 2.10 4.89 13.78
CA SER A 560 1.13 3.84 13.39
C SER A 560 1.62 2.44 13.76
N ILE A 561 2.92 2.17 13.63
CA ILE A 561 3.46 0.84 13.95
C ILE A 561 3.52 0.64 15.46
N THR A 562 3.85 1.69 16.21
CA THR A 562 3.72 1.69 17.67
C THR A 562 2.30 1.39 18.12
N ASP A 563 1.30 2.04 17.49
CA ASP A 563 -0.12 1.83 17.77
C ASP A 563 -0.57 0.39 17.49
N ILE A 564 -0.37 -0.12 16.27
CA ILE A 564 -0.80 -1.49 15.93
C ILE A 564 -0.17 -2.54 16.86
N THR A 565 1.05 -2.30 17.34
CA THR A 565 1.72 -3.20 18.28
C THR A 565 1.14 -3.07 19.69
N VAL A 566 1.09 -1.85 20.25
CA VAL A 566 0.62 -1.64 21.63
C VAL A 566 -0.84 -2.07 21.75
N PHE A 567 -1.73 -1.55 20.91
CA PHE A 567 -3.15 -1.88 21.00
C PHE A 567 -3.46 -3.27 20.48
N GLY A 568 -2.67 -3.82 19.55
CA GLY A 568 -2.75 -5.23 19.15
C GLY A 568 -2.46 -6.16 20.33
N ILE A 569 -1.39 -5.88 21.09
CA ILE A 569 -1.04 -6.66 22.29
C ILE A 569 -2.17 -6.60 23.33
N ILE A 570 -2.67 -5.40 23.61
CA ILE A 570 -3.74 -5.19 24.60
C ILE A 570 -5.03 -5.90 24.18
N ALA A 571 -5.47 -5.71 22.93
CA ALA A 571 -6.70 -6.33 22.41
C ALA A 571 -6.61 -7.86 22.41
N GLY A 572 -5.49 -8.44 21.97
CA GLY A 572 -5.26 -9.88 22.00
C GLY A 572 -5.29 -10.45 23.42
N THR A 573 -4.53 -9.83 24.33
CA THR A 573 -4.43 -10.28 25.72
C THR A 573 -5.77 -10.18 26.46
N ASN A 574 -6.53 -9.11 26.24
CA ASN A 574 -7.79 -8.88 26.96
C ASN A 574 -8.96 -9.66 26.35
N SER A 575 -8.99 -9.86 25.03
CA SER A 575 -10.02 -10.68 24.37
C SER A 575 -10.00 -12.13 24.86
N ALA A 576 -8.82 -12.71 25.04
CA ALA A 576 -8.64 -14.06 25.59
C ALA A 576 -9.18 -14.24 27.03
N LYS A 577 -9.36 -13.17 27.80
CA LYS A 577 -9.91 -13.22 29.17
C LYS A 577 -11.45 -13.17 29.20
N THR A 578 -12.09 -12.97 28.05
CA THR A 578 -13.56 -12.97 27.94
C THR A 578 -14.09 -14.38 28.21
N LYS A 579 -15.06 -14.48 29.13
CA LYS A 579 -15.64 -15.76 29.54
C LYS A 579 -16.94 -16.06 28.81
#